data_AF-A0A3D5CW18-F1
#
_entry.id   AF-A0A3D5CW18-F1
#
_cell.length_a   1.000
_cell.length_b   1.000
_cell.length_c   1.000
_cell.angle_alpha   90.00
_cell.angle_beta   90.00
_cell.angle_gamma   90.00
#
_symmetry.space_group_name_H-M   'P 1'
#
loop_
_entity.id
_entity.type
_entity.pdbx_description
1 polymer ?
#
loop_
_entity_poly.entity_id
_entity_poly.type
_entity_poly.pdbx_seq_one_letter_code
_entity_poly.pdbx_strand_id
1 'polypeptide(L)'
;VLIGSTILYVAWYLFYQTQVLTGPYHDSWYLLDRFVASFMIYGVAAFVYHEKVYQYLDRVRYLFLPVALVIAFFSVRSLLAHPGDLSFANAPYLNTIQSLYSLVIIFAVFIGASKMIVNDSPKLPLFKWLSVYAYRTYLANVFVFQVLLLLFKDSWLQLPSGVMILVAYLMTASCAFALSWLLHIIWVAIKKGFSK
;
A
#
# COMPACT_ATOMS: atom_id res chain seq x y z
N VAL A 1 16.89 -8.21 -17.81
CA VAL A 1 16.12 -7.25 -16.98
C VAL A 1 15.81 -7.83 -15.60
N LEU A 2 15.01 -8.90 -15.48
CA LEU A 2 14.56 -9.43 -14.18
C LEU A 2 15.72 -9.86 -13.23
N ILE A 3 16.75 -10.53 -13.76
CA ILE A 3 17.95 -10.91 -13.00
C ILE A 3 18.65 -9.66 -12.45
N GLY A 4 18.87 -8.65 -13.31
CA GLY A 4 19.48 -7.38 -12.89
C GLY A 4 18.65 -6.63 -11.83
N SER A 5 17.33 -6.57 -12.00
CA SER A 5 16.42 -5.99 -10.99
C SER A 5 16.43 -6.78 -9.68
N THR A 6 16.59 -8.11 -9.74
CA THR A 6 16.70 -8.96 -8.55
C THR A 6 18.00 -8.71 -7.80
N ILE A 7 19.14 -8.65 -8.51
CA ILE A 7 20.44 -8.34 -7.91
C ILE A 7 20.40 -6.96 -7.25
N LEU A 8 19.86 -5.95 -7.95
CA LEU A 8 19.74 -4.59 -7.42
C LEU A 8 18.84 -4.55 -6.17
N TYR A 9 17.72 -5.27 -6.19
CA TYR A 9 16.81 -5.36 -5.04
C TYR A 9 17.46 -6.06 -3.85
N VAL A 10 18.17 -7.17 -4.06
CA VAL A 10 18.89 -7.87 -2.98
C VAL A 10 20.00 -6.99 -2.41
N ALA A 11 20.76 -6.28 -3.25
CA ALA A 11 21.78 -5.34 -2.80
C ALA A 11 21.16 -4.20 -1.98
N TRP A 12 20.05 -3.62 -2.44
CA TRP A 12 19.30 -2.59 -1.72
C TRP A 12 18.76 -3.12 -0.37
N TYR A 13 18.25 -4.34 -0.38
CA TYR A 13 17.71 -5.00 0.81
C TYR A 13 18.79 -5.23 1.87
N LEU A 14 19.93 -5.80 1.47
CA LEU A 14 21.06 -6.05 2.37
C LEU A 14 21.67 -4.74 2.89
N PHE A 15 21.76 -3.72 2.04
CA PHE A 15 22.20 -2.38 2.44
C PHE A 15 21.29 -1.81 3.53
N TYR A 16 19.97 -1.78 3.30
CA TYR A 16 19.03 -1.26 4.30
C TYR A 16 19.09 -2.06 5.59
N GLN A 17 19.12 -3.39 5.51
CA GLN A 17 19.15 -4.24 6.69
C GLN A 17 20.40 -4.00 7.55
N THR A 18 21.57 -3.88 6.93
CA THR A 18 22.85 -3.76 7.66
C THR A 18 23.20 -2.33 8.07
N GLN A 19 22.86 -1.33 7.26
CA GLN A 19 23.27 0.06 7.48
C GLN A 19 22.19 0.90 8.18
N VAL A 20 20.92 0.60 7.91
CA VAL A 20 19.79 1.40 8.41
C VAL A 20 19.07 0.65 9.51
N LEU A 21 18.53 -0.54 9.24
CA LEU A 21 17.62 -1.21 10.18
C LEU A 21 18.31 -1.59 11.50
N THR A 22 19.47 -2.25 11.44
CA THR A 22 20.26 -2.62 12.63
C THR A 22 21.60 -1.87 12.69
N GLY A 23 21.76 -0.86 11.84
CA GLY A 23 23.04 -0.20 11.59
C GLY A 23 23.14 1.19 12.21
N PRO A 24 24.24 1.91 11.91
CA PRO A 24 24.51 3.23 12.50
C PRO A 24 23.52 4.32 12.04
N TYR A 25 22.78 4.11 10.96
CA TYR A 25 21.84 5.09 10.40
C TYR A 25 20.38 4.83 10.78
N HIS A 26 20.12 4.03 11.82
CA HIS A 26 18.76 3.71 12.28
C HIS A 26 17.94 4.98 12.53
N ASP A 27 18.45 5.91 13.33
CA ASP A 27 17.69 7.10 13.71
C ASP A 27 17.60 8.15 12.59
N SER A 28 18.52 8.14 11.62
CA SER A 28 18.58 9.15 10.57
C SER A 28 17.86 8.73 9.29
N TRP A 29 17.99 7.46 8.88
CA TRP A 29 17.60 6.98 7.55
C TRP A 29 16.48 5.94 7.57
N TYR A 30 15.81 5.71 8.70
CA TYR A 30 14.78 4.67 8.81
C TYR A 30 13.68 4.76 7.73
N LEU A 31 13.35 5.95 7.21
CA LEU A 31 12.36 6.16 6.15
C LEU A 31 12.80 5.76 4.73
N LEU A 32 14.06 5.35 4.56
CA LEU A 32 14.64 5.03 3.24
C LEU A 32 13.95 3.82 2.58
N ASP A 33 13.38 2.92 3.37
CA ASP A 33 12.57 1.79 2.91
C ASP A 33 11.31 2.20 2.14
N ARG A 34 10.78 3.40 2.35
CA ARG A 34 9.59 3.93 1.65
C ARG A 34 9.92 4.51 0.28
N PHE A 35 11.20 4.59 -0.07
CA PHE A 35 11.64 5.06 -1.37
C PHE A 35 11.25 4.07 -2.47
N VAL A 36 11.01 4.58 -3.69
CA VAL A 36 10.46 3.78 -4.80
C VAL A 36 11.32 2.56 -5.16
N ALA A 37 12.62 2.62 -4.89
CA ALA A 37 13.56 1.53 -5.12
C ALA A 37 13.16 0.23 -4.39
N SER A 38 12.58 0.35 -3.21
CA SER A 38 12.12 -0.78 -2.39
C SER A 38 10.99 -1.59 -3.02
N PHE A 39 10.31 -1.06 -4.04
CA PHE A 39 9.19 -1.72 -4.70
C PHE A 39 9.45 -2.00 -6.19
N MET A 40 10.62 -1.62 -6.70
CA MET A 40 10.93 -1.62 -8.13
C MET A 40 10.82 -3.02 -8.75
N ILE A 41 11.27 -4.07 -8.04
CA ILE A 41 11.25 -5.44 -8.54
C ILE A 41 9.84 -5.93 -8.84
N TYR A 42 8.87 -5.55 -8.00
CA TYR A 42 7.47 -5.93 -8.15
C TYR A 42 6.87 -5.27 -9.39
N GLY A 43 7.16 -3.98 -9.59
CA GLY A 43 6.70 -3.23 -10.76
C GLY A 43 7.28 -3.76 -12.07
N VAL A 44 8.59 -4.06 -12.11
CA VAL A 44 9.25 -4.60 -13.31
C VAL A 44 8.74 -6.00 -13.66
N ALA A 45 8.59 -6.87 -12.67
CA ALA A 45 8.08 -8.23 -12.88
C ALA A 45 6.65 -8.20 -13.42
N ALA A 46 5.78 -7.38 -12.81
CA ALA A 46 4.39 -7.25 -13.24
C ALA A 46 4.27 -6.61 -14.63
N PHE A 47 5.05 -5.59 -14.96
CA PHE A 47 4.93 -4.88 -16.23
C PHE A 47 5.46 -5.70 -17.43
N VAL A 48 6.63 -6.31 -17.28
CA VAL A 48 7.30 -7.00 -18.40
C VAL A 48 6.71 -8.40 -18.64
N TYR A 49 6.26 -9.10 -17.60
CA TYR A 49 5.86 -10.51 -17.68
C TYR A 49 4.41 -10.76 -17.24
N HIS A 50 3.54 -9.74 -17.35
CA HIS A 50 2.17 -9.77 -16.83
C HIS A 50 1.40 -11.07 -17.17
N GLU A 51 1.42 -11.53 -18.42
CA GLU A 51 0.68 -12.73 -18.83
C GLU A 51 1.17 -14.00 -18.12
N LYS A 52 2.50 -14.22 -18.10
CA LYS A 52 3.10 -15.40 -17.47
C LYS A 52 2.89 -15.41 -15.96
N VAL A 53 3.03 -14.23 -15.34
CA VAL A 53 2.77 -14.04 -13.90
C VAL A 53 1.31 -14.32 -13.59
N TYR A 54 0.37 -13.80 -14.40
CA TYR A 54 -1.06 -14.05 -14.21
C TYR A 54 -1.43 -15.52 -14.35
N GLN A 55 -0.95 -16.22 -15.38
CA GLN A 55 -1.23 -17.65 -15.58
C GLN A 55 -0.79 -18.51 -14.39
N TYR A 56 0.40 -18.22 -13.84
CA TYR A 56 0.90 -18.93 -12.66
C TYR A 56 0.07 -18.61 -11.41
N LEU A 57 -0.18 -17.32 -11.16
CA LEU A 57 -0.91 -16.86 -9.98
C LEU A 57 -2.38 -17.30 -9.99
N ASP A 58 -3.06 -17.28 -11.13
CA ASP A 58 -4.46 -17.73 -11.24
C ASP A 58 -4.58 -19.25 -10.99
N ARG A 59 -3.57 -20.04 -11.37
CA ARG A 59 -3.52 -21.48 -11.06
C ARG A 59 -3.48 -21.75 -9.56
N VAL A 60 -2.76 -20.93 -8.80
CA VAL A 60 -2.62 -21.08 -7.33
C VAL A 60 -3.55 -20.18 -6.53
N ARG A 61 -4.57 -19.56 -7.17
CA ARG A 61 -5.43 -18.55 -6.54
C ARG A 61 -6.12 -18.99 -5.24
N TYR A 62 -6.45 -20.27 -5.11
CA TYR A 62 -7.10 -20.80 -3.91
C TYR A 62 -6.13 -20.97 -2.74
N LEU A 63 -4.83 -21.15 -3.03
CA LEU A 63 -3.78 -21.15 -2.01
C LEU A 63 -3.45 -19.73 -1.52
N PHE A 64 -3.88 -18.71 -2.27
CA PHE A 64 -3.57 -17.33 -1.96
C PHE A 64 -4.14 -16.87 -0.62
N LEU A 65 -5.42 -17.18 -0.36
CA LEU A 65 -6.08 -16.79 0.89
C LEU A 65 -5.43 -17.41 2.14
N PRO A 66 -5.21 -18.73 2.24
CA PRO A 66 -4.58 -19.30 3.42
C PRO A 66 -3.13 -18.82 3.60
N VAL A 67 -2.36 -18.70 2.52
CA VAL A 67 -0.99 -18.15 2.58
C VAL A 67 -0.99 -16.70 3.04
N ALA A 68 -1.92 -15.89 2.53
CA ALA A 68 -2.08 -14.50 2.93
C ALA A 68 -2.42 -14.36 4.41
N LEU A 69 -3.32 -15.19 4.94
CA LEU A 69 -3.68 -15.17 6.36
C LEU A 69 -2.49 -15.53 7.25
N VAL A 70 -1.71 -16.55 6.87
CA VAL A 70 -0.51 -16.93 7.62
C VAL A 70 0.52 -15.80 7.63
N ILE A 71 0.82 -15.22 6.46
CA ILE A 71 1.77 -14.12 6.35
C ILE A 71 1.29 -12.88 7.11
N ALA A 72 0.00 -12.54 7.00
CA ALA A 72 -0.61 -11.44 7.74
C ALA A 72 -0.53 -11.65 9.26
N PHE A 73 -0.81 -12.86 9.73
CA PHE A 73 -0.68 -13.21 11.14
C PHE A 73 0.75 -13.01 11.65
N PHE A 74 1.75 -13.51 10.92
CA PHE A 74 3.15 -13.32 11.30
C PHE A 74 3.60 -11.86 11.21
N SER A 75 3.13 -11.10 10.21
CA SER A 75 3.40 -9.67 10.08
C SER A 75 2.85 -8.89 11.27
N VAL A 76 1.57 -9.08 11.62
CA VAL A 76 0.93 -8.44 12.77
C VAL A 76 1.62 -8.83 14.06
N ARG A 77 1.90 -10.13 14.24
CA ARG A 77 2.62 -10.62 15.43
C ARG A 77 4.01 -10.01 15.55
N SER A 78 4.74 -9.83 14.45
CA SER A 78 6.08 -9.20 14.50
C SER A 78 6.01 -7.73 14.91
N LEU A 79 4.98 -7.01 14.46
CA LEU A 79 4.75 -5.60 14.82
C LEU A 79 4.35 -5.46 16.29
N LEU A 80 3.45 -6.32 16.77
CA LEU A 80 2.97 -6.29 18.16
C LEU A 80 3.99 -6.83 19.17
N ALA A 81 4.95 -7.66 18.73
CA ALA A 81 6.02 -8.17 19.59
C ALA A 81 7.13 -7.14 19.83
N HIS A 82 7.16 -6.03 19.09
CA HIS A 82 8.18 -5.01 19.29
C HIS A 82 7.92 -4.26 20.62
N PRO A 83 8.92 -4.15 21.51
CA PRO A 83 8.76 -3.42 22.76
C PRO A 83 8.67 -1.91 22.51
N GLY A 84 7.65 -1.27 23.08
CA GLY A 84 7.43 0.18 22.96
C GLY A 84 6.42 0.57 21.89
N ASP A 85 6.40 1.85 21.54
CA ASP A 85 5.42 2.38 20.60
C ASP A 85 5.74 1.98 19.16
N LEU A 86 4.67 1.71 18.39
CA LEU A 86 4.75 1.51 16.95
C LEU A 86 5.14 2.81 16.27
N SER A 87 6.44 2.95 16.01
CA SER A 87 7.03 4.06 15.27
C SER A 87 7.37 3.65 13.83
N PHE A 88 7.58 4.64 12.97
CA PHE A 88 8.06 4.37 11.61
C PHE A 88 9.47 3.76 11.57
N ALA A 89 10.29 3.94 12.61
CA ALA A 89 11.60 3.30 12.71
C ALA A 89 11.50 1.81 13.02
N ASN A 90 10.47 1.42 13.78
CA ASN A 90 10.26 0.05 14.24
C ASN A 90 9.26 -0.75 13.39
N ALA A 91 8.63 -0.09 12.42
CA ALA A 91 7.73 -0.69 11.43
C ALA A 91 8.25 -0.51 9.99
N PRO A 92 9.42 -1.08 9.65
CA PRO A 92 10.01 -0.97 8.32
C PRO A 92 9.20 -1.78 7.28
N TYR A 93 8.96 -1.17 6.13
CA TYR A 93 8.45 -1.82 4.91
C TYR A 93 9.46 -2.85 4.39
N LEU A 94 10.75 -2.53 4.51
CA LEU A 94 11.84 -3.36 4.01
C LEU A 94 12.38 -4.30 5.10
N ASN A 95 11.48 -5.09 5.66
CA ASN A 95 11.74 -6.29 6.44
C ASN A 95 11.15 -7.48 5.69
N THR A 96 11.78 -8.66 5.77
CA THR A 96 11.30 -9.91 5.15
C THR A 96 9.78 -10.13 5.31
N ILE A 97 9.25 -10.10 6.54
CA ILE A 97 7.82 -10.44 6.75
C ILE A 97 6.88 -9.34 6.23
N GLN A 98 7.29 -8.07 6.33
CA GLN A 98 6.51 -6.93 5.85
C GLN A 98 6.53 -6.83 4.30
N SER A 99 7.67 -7.18 3.70
CA SER A 99 7.82 -7.30 2.25
C SER A 99 7.00 -8.46 1.69
N LEU A 100 7.00 -9.63 2.37
CA LEU A 100 6.14 -10.76 1.99
C LEU A 100 4.65 -10.41 2.11
N TYR A 101 4.26 -9.75 3.21
CA TYR A 101 2.89 -9.26 3.38
C TYR A 101 2.49 -8.31 2.25
N SER A 102 3.32 -7.32 1.94
CA SER A 102 3.07 -6.37 0.85
C SER A 102 2.98 -7.07 -0.51
N LEU A 103 3.86 -8.02 -0.78
CA LEU A 103 3.87 -8.81 -2.02
C LEU A 103 2.56 -9.60 -2.19
N VAL A 104 2.07 -10.21 -1.11
CA VAL A 104 0.77 -10.88 -1.11
C VAL A 104 -0.36 -9.89 -1.43
N ILE A 105 -0.39 -8.72 -0.80
CA ILE A 105 -1.44 -7.75 -1.13
C ILE A 105 -1.36 -7.31 -2.61
N ILE A 106 -0.16 -7.06 -3.12
CA ILE A 106 0.07 -6.71 -4.54
C ILE A 106 -0.43 -7.81 -5.48
N PHE A 107 -0.09 -9.06 -5.22
CA PHE A 107 -0.54 -10.19 -6.04
C PHE A 107 -2.05 -10.41 -5.98
N ALA A 108 -2.69 -10.22 -4.82
CA ALA A 108 -4.16 -10.27 -4.72
C ALA A 108 -4.82 -9.21 -5.63
N VAL A 109 -4.35 -7.97 -5.56
CA VAL A 109 -4.85 -6.87 -6.41
C VAL A 109 -4.59 -7.19 -7.89
N PHE A 110 -3.40 -7.69 -8.23
CA PHE A 110 -3.03 -8.05 -9.59
C PHE A 110 -3.94 -9.15 -10.16
N ILE A 111 -4.11 -10.27 -9.45
CA ILE A 111 -5.00 -11.38 -9.89
C ILE A 111 -6.42 -10.87 -10.09
N GLY A 112 -6.95 -10.08 -9.15
CA GLY A 112 -8.29 -9.51 -9.22
C GLY A 112 -8.47 -8.61 -10.45
N ALA A 113 -7.55 -7.67 -10.65
CA ALA A 113 -7.58 -6.75 -11.78
C ALA A 113 -7.43 -7.49 -13.12
N SER A 114 -6.47 -8.41 -13.24
CA SER A 114 -6.27 -9.20 -14.46
C SER A 114 -7.50 -10.03 -14.80
N LYS A 115 -8.15 -10.64 -13.80
CA LYS A 115 -9.37 -11.42 -14.03
C LYS A 115 -10.55 -10.56 -14.49
N MET A 116 -10.66 -9.33 -13.99
CA MET A 116 -11.66 -8.37 -14.46
C MET A 116 -11.43 -7.94 -15.91
N ILE A 117 -10.17 -7.80 -16.31
CA ILE A 117 -9.78 -7.46 -17.69
C ILE A 117 -10.08 -8.63 -18.62
N VAL A 118 -9.64 -9.85 -18.28
CA VAL A 118 -9.85 -11.05 -19.11
C VAL A 118 -11.32 -11.38 -19.30
N ASN A 119 -12.17 -11.09 -18.31
CA ASN A 119 -13.60 -11.36 -18.37
C ASN A 119 -14.44 -10.17 -18.88
N ASP A 120 -13.82 -9.10 -19.40
CA ASP A 120 -14.49 -7.87 -19.85
C ASP A 120 -15.56 -7.36 -18.85
N SER A 121 -15.18 -7.30 -17.57
CA SER A 121 -16.14 -7.04 -16.50
C SER A 121 -16.76 -5.64 -16.63
N PRO A 122 -18.09 -5.50 -16.45
CA PRO A 122 -18.75 -4.18 -16.46
C PRO A 122 -18.30 -3.28 -15.29
N LYS A 123 -17.65 -3.86 -14.26
CA LYS A 123 -17.10 -3.12 -13.11
C LYS A 123 -15.70 -2.56 -13.39
N LEU A 124 -15.06 -2.92 -14.50
CA LEU A 124 -13.71 -2.48 -14.85
C LEU A 124 -13.56 -0.94 -14.87
N PRO A 125 -14.50 -0.14 -15.41
CA PRO A 125 -14.40 1.32 -15.39
C PRO A 125 -14.36 1.89 -13.96
N LEU A 126 -15.14 1.32 -13.03
CA LEU A 126 -15.14 1.74 -11.63
C LEU A 126 -13.79 1.49 -10.97
N PHE A 127 -13.21 0.30 -11.16
CA PHE A 127 -11.89 -0.04 -10.61
C PHE A 127 -10.78 0.80 -11.24
N LYS A 128 -10.88 1.09 -12.54
CA LYS A 128 -9.95 2.01 -13.21
C LYS A 128 -10.03 3.41 -12.59
N TRP A 129 -11.24 3.93 -12.37
CA TRP A 129 -11.44 5.20 -11.67
C TRP A 129 -10.84 5.17 -10.26
N LEU A 130 -11.15 4.15 -9.45
CA LEU A 130 -10.60 3.98 -8.10
C LEU A 130 -9.06 3.97 -8.11
N SER A 131 -8.45 3.25 -9.04
CA SER A 131 -6.98 3.16 -9.15
C SER A 131 -6.31 4.51 -9.48
N VAL A 132 -6.94 5.33 -10.32
CA VAL A 132 -6.45 6.68 -10.66
C VAL A 132 -6.49 7.61 -9.45
N TYR A 133 -7.54 7.50 -8.64
CA TYR A 133 -7.67 8.34 -7.44
C TYR A 133 -6.91 7.81 -6.25
N ALA A 134 -6.64 6.50 -6.14
CA ALA A 134 -5.90 5.92 -5.01
C ALA A 134 -4.55 6.64 -4.77
N TYR A 135 -3.79 6.90 -5.83
CA TYR A 135 -2.52 7.65 -5.71
C TYR A 135 -2.73 9.10 -5.26
N ARG A 136 -3.74 9.79 -5.80
CA ARG A 136 -4.06 11.18 -5.43
C ARG A 136 -4.53 11.28 -3.97
N THR A 137 -5.29 10.27 -3.55
CA THR A 137 -5.87 10.15 -2.22
C THR A 137 -4.84 9.78 -1.17
N TYR A 138 -3.74 9.11 -1.53
CA TYR A 138 -2.65 8.82 -0.59
C TYR A 138 -2.13 10.06 0.12
N LEU A 139 -1.90 11.17 -0.61
CA LEU A 139 -1.48 12.45 -0.01
C LEU A 139 -2.56 13.08 0.86
N ALA A 140 -3.83 13.01 0.44
CA ALA A 140 -4.96 13.54 1.21
C ALA A 140 -5.24 12.75 2.48
N ASN A 141 -4.87 11.47 2.52
CA ASN A 141 -5.23 10.53 3.58
C ASN A 141 -4.75 10.99 4.96
N VAL A 142 -3.47 11.40 5.07
CA VAL A 142 -2.90 11.88 6.34
C VAL A 142 -3.57 13.18 6.79
N PHE A 143 -3.77 14.13 5.88
CA PHE A 143 -4.44 15.39 6.18
C PHE A 143 -5.88 15.16 6.69
N VAL A 144 -6.65 14.36 5.96
CA VAL A 144 -8.04 14.03 6.33
C VAL A 144 -8.08 13.29 7.66
N PHE A 145 -7.16 12.36 7.91
CA PHE A 145 -7.09 11.65 9.18
C PHE A 145 -6.90 12.63 10.35
N GLN A 146 -5.99 13.60 10.23
CA GLN A 146 -5.78 14.61 11.27
C GLN A 146 -7.01 15.49 11.48
N VAL A 147 -7.68 15.92 10.41
CA VAL A 147 -8.93 16.68 10.51
C VAL A 147 -10.02 15.86 11.19
N LEU A 148 -10.19 14.60 10.83
CA LEU A 148 -11.19 13.73 11.45
C LEU A 148 -10.87 13.44 12.92
N LEU A 149 -9.60 13.25 13.28
CA LEU A 149 -9.21 13.12 14.68
C LEU A 149 -9.54 14.38 15.47
N LEU A 150 -9.25 15.57 14.95
CA LEU A 150 -9.59 16.83 15.63
C LEU A 150 -11.09 16.99 15.87
N LEU A 151 -11.93 16.47 14.96
CA LEU A 151 -13.39 16.60 15.04
C LEU A 151 -14.07 15.48 15.83
N PHE A 152 -13.57 14.25 15.76
CA PHE A 152 -14.30 13.05 16.20
C PHE A 152 -13.54 12.19 17.23
N LYS A 153 -12.34 12.59 17.67
CA LYS A 153 -11.51 11.80 18.62
C LYS A 153 -12.32 11.34 19.83
N ASP A 154 -13.05 12.24 20.49
CA ASP A 154 -13.74 11.89 21.74
C ASP A 154 -14.86 10.86 21.51
N SER A 155 -15.57 10.95 20.39
CA SER A 155 -16.58 9.98 19.98
C SER A 155 -15.97 8.63 19.60
N TRP A 156 -14.82 8.64 18.92
CA TRP A 156 -14.12 7.42 18.52
C TRP A 156 -13.56 6.64 19.71
N LEU A 157 -13.03 7.34 20.71
CA LEU A 157 -12.47 6.72 21.92
C LEU A 157 -13.53 6.01 22.79
N GLN A 158 -14.82 6.29 22.60
CA GLN A 158 -15.92 5.59 23.27
C GLN A 158 -16.27 4.25 22.61
N LEU A 159 -15.80 4.00 21.38
CA LEU A 159 -16.07 2.76 20.67
C LEU A 159 -15.11 1.64 21.11
N PRO A 160 -15.52 0.36 21.03
CA PRO A 160 -14.59 -0.75 21.16
C PRO A 160 -13.43 -0.62 20.16
N SER A 161 -12.21 -0.93 20.57
CA SER A 161 -10.98 -0.66 19.80
C SER A 161 -11.03 -1.15 18.35
N GLY A 162 -11.56 -2.36 18.10
CA GLY A 162 -11.72 -2.90 16.75
C GLY A 162 -12.71 -2.10 15.89
N VAL A 163 -13.82 -1.66 16.48
CA VAL A 163 -14.83 -0.83 15.79
C VAL A 163 -14.27 0.56 15.53
N MET A 164 -13.56 1.14 16.50
CA MET A 164 -12.88 2.43 16.37
C MET A 164 -11.92 2.41 15.18
N ILE A 165 -11.05 1.40 15.08
CA ILE A 165 -10.09 1.28 13.97
C ILE A 165 -10.82 1.17 12.62
N LEU A 166 -11.87 0.35 12.55
CA LEU A 166 -12.64 0.16 11.33
C LEU A 166 -13.34 1.46 10.89
N VAL A 167 -13.98 2.16 11.82
CA VAL A 167 -14.65 3.44 11.57
C VAL A 167 -13.64 4.49 11.14
N ALA A 168 -12.56 4.66 11.88
CA ALA A 168 -11.51 5.62 11.55
C ALA A 168 -10.93 5.35 10.16
N TYR A 169 -10.65 4.08 9.83
CA TYR A 169 -10.12 3.69 8.52
C TYR A 169 -11.09 3.98 7.38
N LEU A 170 -12.35 3.53 7.47
CA LEU A 170 -13.34 3.71 6.41
C LEU A 170 -13.74 5.17 6.22
N MET A 171 -13.90 5.91 7.31
CA MET A 171 -14.25 7.33 7.27
C MET A 171 -13.11 8.14 6.65
N THR A 172 -11.87 7.89 7.07
CA THR A 172 -10.70 8.57 6.51
C THR A 172 -10.55 8.27 5.02
N ALA A 173 -10.63 6.99 4.63
CA ALA A 173 -10.55 6.61 3.22
C ALA A 173 -11.63 7.31 2.39
N SER A 174 -12.90 7.25 2.82
CA SER A 174 -14.02 7.84 2.10
C SER A 174 -13.89 9.36 1.96
N CYS A 175 -13.57 10.05 3.05
CA CYS A 175 -13.37 11.50 3.05
C CYS A 175 -12.15 11.91 2.21
N ALA A 176 -11.07 11.14 2.23
CA ALA A 176 -9.88 11.42 1.45
C ALA A 176 -10.14 11.23 -0.06
N PHE A 177 -10.89 10.18 -0.45
CA PHE A 177 -11.34 10.00 -1.83
C PHE A 177 -12.23 11.17 -2.28
N ALA A 178 -13.21 11.56 -1.45
CA ALA A 178 -14.08 12.69 -1.73
C ALA A 178 -13.29 13.99 -1.90
N LEU A 179 -12.34 14.28 -1.00
CA LEU A 179 -11.50 15.47 -1.07
C LEU A 179 -10.65 15.51 -2.35
N SER A 180 -9.95 14.41 -2.67
CA SER A 180 -9.14 14.34 -3.90
C SER A 180 -9.98 14.49 -5.17
N TRP A 181 -11.19 13.96 -5.17
CA TRP A 181 -12.12 14.10 -6.29
C TRP A 181 -12.61 15.55 -6.44
N LEU A 182 -13.01 16.20 -5.35
CA LEU A 182 -13.41 17.61 -5.34
C LEU A 182 -12.29 18.53 -5.82
N LEU A 183 -11.08 18.36 -5.30
CA LEU A 183 -9.91 19.14 -5.73
C LEU A 183 -9.61 18.95 -7.21
N HIS A 184 -9.77 17.73 -7.73
CA HIS A 184 -9.60 17.48 -9.16
C HIS A 184 -10.65 18.20 -10.01
N ILE A 185 -11.92 18.22 -9.59
CA ILE A 185 -12.99 18.96 -10.30
C ILE A 185 -12.68 20.45 -10.33
N ILE A 186 -12.31 21.02 -9.17
CA ILE A 186 -11.93 22.43 -9.05
C ILE A 186 -10.77 22.75 -9.99
N TRP A 187 -9.73 21.92 -9.99
CA TRP A 187 -8.56 22.09 -10.85
C TRP A 187 -8.90 22.05 -12.34
N VAL A 188 -9.77 21.12 -12.76
CA VAL A 188 -10.24 21.04 -14.15
C VAL A 188 -11.05 22.29 -14.52
N ALA A 189 -11.90 22.80 -13.62
CA ALA A 189 -12.65 24.03 -13.85
C ALA A 189 -11.73 25.25 -14.00
N ILE A 190 -10.73 25.38 -13.13
CA ILE A 190 -9.71 26.44 -13.19
C ILE A 190 -8.96 26.39 -14.52
N LYS A 191 -8.46 25.21 -14.93
CA LYS A 191 -7.75 25.08 -16.23
C LYS A 191 -8.61 25.48 -17.42
N LYS A 192 -9.89 25.12 -17.42
CA LYS A 192 -10.83 25.54 -18.48
C LYS A 192 -11.02 27.05 -18.50
N GLY A 193 -10.95 27.72 -17.35
CA GLY A 193 -10.97 29.17 -17.24
C GLY A 193 -9.74 29.85 -17.83
N PHE A 194 -8.54 29.26 -17.67
CA PHE A 194 -7.29 29.80 -18.22
C PHE A 194 -7.04 29.48 -19.70
N SER A 195 -7.76 28.51 -20.26
CA SER A 195 -7.67 28.12 -21.68
C SER A 195 -8.68 28.85 -22.57
N LYS A 196 -9.44 29.79 -22.02
CA LYS A 196 -10.29 30.75 -22.74
C LYS A 196 -9.59 32.09 -22.77
#